data_AF-A0A1B6HZV9-F1
#
_entry.id   AF-A0A1B6HZV9-F1
#
_cell.length_a   1.000
_cell.length_b   1.000
_cell.length_c   1.000
_cell.angle_alpha   90.00
_cell.angle_beta   90.00
_cell.angle_gamma   90.00
#
_symmetry.space_group_name_H-M   'P 1'
#
loop_
_entity.id
_entity.type
_entity.pdbx_description
1 polymer ?
#
loop_
_entity_poly.entity_id
_entity_poly.type
_entity_poly.pdbx_seq_one_letter_code
_entity_poly.pdbx_strand_id
1 'polypeptide(L)'
;GDLSTLQFENVSVLTTPESILLNVEIRMGNLQVSFDHLEASFRYFSVEGSGRLSAQENLLSVQARMTFTDDQCVAVLNFLKLRIFDQLVVNLSVEQSPINDQLLNRIFEVGMRKHKNLLISKIENRLKEVVNGSLKDICDFLV
;
A
#
# COMPACT_ATOMS: atom_id res chain seq x y z
N GLY A 1 -6.49 -8.59 -2.82
CA GLY A 1 -5.50 -9.18 -1.91
C GLY A 1 -6.19 -10.20 -1.05
N ASP A 2 -5.50 -11.28 -0.68
CA ASP A 2 -6.06 -12.30 0.20
C ASP A 2 -6.02 -11.80 1.66
N LEU A 3 -7.19 -11.44 2.19
CA LEU A 3 -7.34 -10.92 3.56
C LEU A 3 -7.05 -11.99 4.61
N SER A 4 -7.01 -13.28 4.25
CA SER A 4 -6.67 -14.37 5.18
C SER A 4 -5.21 -14.35 5.65
N THR A 5 -4.37 -13.55 5.00
CA THR A 5 -2.94 -13.41 5.33
C THR A 5 -2.62 -12.22 6.24
N LEU A 6 -3.65 -11.48 6.68
CA LEU A 6 -3.50 -10.37 7.62
C LEU A 6 -3.34 -10.89 9.04
N GLN A 7 -2.26 -10.48 9.71
CA GLN A 7 -2.00 -10.78 11.11
C GLN A 7 -1.86 -9.47 11.88
N PHE A 8 -2.68 -9.29 12.91
CA PHE A 8 -2.58 -8.13 13.79
C PHE A 8 -1.51 -8.43 14.85
N GLU A 9 -0.34 -7.80 14.72
CA GLU A 9 0.79 -8.06 15.62
C GLU A 9 0.66 -7.28 16.92
N ASN A 10 0.20 -6.03 16.80
CA ASN A 10 0.05 -5.14 17.93
C ASN A 10 -1.20 -4.29 17.73
N VAL A 11 -2.11 -4.38 18.68
CA VAL A 11 -3.29 -3.52 18.75
C VAL A 11 -3.30 -2.91 20.13
N SER A 12 -3.19 -1.59 20.20
CA SER A 12 -3.34 -0.86 21.45
C SER A 12 -4.41 0.21 21.29
N VAL A 13 -5.27 0.27 22.31
CA VAL A 13 -6.33 1.26 22.41
C VAL A 13 -6.17 1.96 23.74
N LEU A 14 -6.02 3.28 23.69
CA LEU A 14 -5.97 4.13 24.87
C LEU A 14 -7.19 5.03 24.83
N THR A 15 -8.02 4.93 25.86
CA THR A 15 -9.29 5.66 25.95
C THR A 15 -9.26 6.66 27.09
N THR A 16 -9.72 7.87 26.82
CA THR A 16 -10.12 8.88 27.81
C THR A 16 -11.61 9.17 27.63
N PRO A 17 -12.28 9.86 28.57
CA PRO A 17 -13.67 10.26 28.39
C PRO A 17 -13.93 11.06 27.10
N GLU A 18 -12.92 11.77 26.60
CA GLU A 18 -13.02 12.67 25.46
C GLU A 18 -12.34 12.12 24.19
N SER A 19 -11.63 10.98 24.25
CA SER A 19 -10.86 10.51 23.11
C SER A 19 -10.52 9.02 23.12
N ILE A 20 -10.32 8.47 21.92
CA ILE A 20 -9.74 7.14 21.69
C ILE A 20 -8.51 7.30 20.81
N LEU A 21 -7.35 6.86 21.30
CA LEU A 21 -6.14 6.69 20.51
C LEU A 21 -5.98 5.21 20.17
N LEU A 22 -6.00 4.91 18.87
CA LEU A 22 -5.84 3.58 18.31
C LEU A 22 -4.46 3.48 17.65
N ASN A 23 -3.69 2.44 18.02
CA ASN A 23 -2.52 2.02 17.25
C ASN A 23 -2.71 0.58 16.80
N VAL A 24 -2.45 0.32 15.52
CA VAL A 24 -2.56 -1.00 14.90
C VAL A 24 -1.32 -1.26 14.07
N GLU A 25 -0.72 -2.43 14.28
CA GLU A 25 0.32 -2.99 13.42
C GLU A 25 -0.21 -4.25 12.76
N ILE A 26 -0.28 -4.23 11.43
CA ILE A 26 -0.81 -5.31 10.62
C ILE A 26 0.33 -5.88 9.77
N ARG A 27 0.73 -7.11 10.08
CA ARG A 27 1.61 -7.89 9.22
C ARG A 27 0.79 -8.46 8.07
N MET A 28 1.30 -8.30 6.86
CA MET A 28 0.67 -8.76 5.63
C MET A 28 1.64 -9.70 4.91
N GLY A 29 1.24 -10.96 4.77
CA GLY A 29 2.09 -12.00 4.19
C GLY A 29 2.46 -11.72 2.74
N ASN A 30 1.47 -11.41 1.90
CA ASN A 30 1.69 -11.12 0.48
C ASN A 30 0.99 -9.81 0.07
N LEU A 31 1.79 -8.79 -0.23
CA LEU A 31 1.31 -7.57 -0.86
C LEU A 31 1.60 -7.64 -2.36
N GLN A 32 0.54 -7.61 -3.17
CA GLN A 32 0.66 -7.63 -4.62
C GLN A 32 0.02 -6.39 -5.23
N VAL A 33 0.75 -5.74 -6.13
CA VAL A 33 0.25 -4.67 -6.99
C VAL A 33 0.38 -5.11 -8.44
N SER A 34 -0.73 -5.14 -9.16
CA SER A 34 -0.77 -5.44 -10.58
C SER A 34 -0.87 -4.14 -11.38
N PHE A 35 -0.16 -4.10 -12.50
CA PHE A 35 -0.19 -3.05 -13.50
C PHE A 35 -0.75 -3.68 -14.77
N ASP A 36 -1.96 -3.30 -15.13
CA ASP A 36 -2.64 -3.86 -16.30
C ASP A 36 -1.98 -3.39 -17.61
N HIS A 37 -1.33 -2.23 -17.57
CA HIS A 37 -0.60 -1.68 -18.70
C HIS A 37 0.69 -0.97 -18.25
N LEU A 38 1.79 -1.31 -18.89
CA LEU A 38 3.11 -0.72 -18.78
C LEU A 38 3.65 -0.49 -20.19
N GLU A 39 4.02 0.75 -20.47
CA GLU A 39 4.67 1.13 -21.72
C GLU A 39 6.07 1.66 -21.42
N ALA A 40 7.06 1.21 -22.19
CA ALA A 40 8.39 1.79 -22.20
C ALA A 40 8.81 2.08 -23.64
N SER A 41 9.06 3.36 -23.93
CA SER A 41 9.53 3.82 -25.22
C SER A 41 11.02 4.15 -25.16
N PHE A 42 11.79 3.47 -26.00
CA PHE A 42 13.21 3.72 -26.22
C PHE A 42 13.41 4.23 -27.64
N ARG A 43 14.56 4.86 -27.89
CA ARG A 43 14.86 5.51 -29.19
C ARG A 43 14.64 4.62 -30.42
N TYR A 44 14.72 3.30 -30.28
CA TYR A 44 14.67 2.35 -31.39
C TYR A 44 13.53 1.33 -31.29
N PHE A 45 12.77 1.31 -30.19
CA PHE A 45 11.70 0.34 -29.97
C PHE A 45 10.79 0.79 -28.82
N SER A 46 9.52 0.43 -28.89
CA SER A 46 8.58 0.50 -27.78
C SER A 46 8.25 -0.91 -27.28
N VAL A 47 7.91 -1.01 -26.01
CA VAL A 47 7.48 -2.24 -25.38
C VAL A 47 6.25 -1.97 -24.56
N GLU A 48 5.24 -2.80 -24.76
CA GLU A 48 4.00 -2.78 -24.01
C GLU A 48 3.77 -4.13 -23.33
N GLY A 49 3.16 -4.08 -22.16
CA GLY A 49 2.81 -5.28 -21.42
C GLY A 49 2.12 -4.98 -20.11
N SER A 50 2.08 -5.99 -19.25
CA SER A 50 1.58 -5.90 -17.89
C SER A 50 2.67 -6.27 -16.90
N GLY A 51 2.50 -5.85 -15.65
CA GLY A 51 3.48 -6.10 -14.60
C GLY A 51 2.83 -6.46 -13.28
N ARG A 52 3.54 -7.20 -12.46
CA ARG A 52 3.15 -7.54 -11.11
C ARG A 52 4.33 -7.29 -10.19
N LEU A 53 4.11 -6.44 -9.20
CA LEU A 53 4.99 -6.31 -8.05
C LEU A 53 4.43 -7.15 -6.92
N SER A 54 5.27 -7.97 -6.32
CA SER A 54 4.95 -8.65 -5.07
C SER A 54 6.03 -8.41 -4.03
N ALA A 55 5.59 -8.19 -2.80
CA ALA A 55 6.42 -8.17 -1.62
C ALA A 55 5.92 -9.24 -0.65
N GLN A 56 6.85 -10.10 -0.22
CA GLN A 56 6.64 -10.96 0.93
C GLN A 56 6.97 -10.14 2.19
N GLU A 57 6.31 -10.45 3.30
CA GLU A 57 6.52 -9.80 4.61
C GLU A 57 6.45 -8.27 4.60
N ASN A 58 5.26 -7.76 4.86
CA ASN A 58 5.00 -6.32 4.95
C ASN A 58 4.40 -5.99 6.30
N LEU A 59 4.63 -4.78 6.80
CA LEU A 59 4.02 -4.27 8.02
C LEU A 59 3.39 -2.92 7.74
N LEU A 60 2.08 -2.83 7.97
CA LEU A 60 1.33 -1.60 7.96
C LEU A 60 1.13 -1.13 9.40
N SER A 61 1.73 0.01 9.74
CA SER A 61 1.56 0.65 11.04
C SER A 61 0.58 1.82 10.89
N VAL A 62 -0.47 1.83 11.69
CA VAL A 62 -1.54 2.84 11.68
C VAL A 62 -1.69 3.42 13.08
N GLN A 63 -1.77 4.74 13.20
CA GLN A 63 -2.21 5.43 14.41
C GLN A 63 -3.31 6.41 14.04
N ALA A 64 -4.44 6.32 14.72
CA ALA A 64 -5.57 7.22 14.58
C ALA A 64 -6.04 7.70 15.95
N ARG A 65 -6.54 8.93 16.01
CA ARG A 65 -7.17 9.50 17.19
C ARG A 65 -8.61 9.88 16.85
N MET A 66 -9.55 9.46 17.68
CA MET A 66 -10.92 9.91 17.67
C MET A 66 -11.14 10.80 18.89
N THR A 67 -11.82 11.93 18.72
CA THR A 67 -12.19 12.85 19.80
C THR A 67 -13.68 13.07 19.81
N PHE A 68 -14.27 13.09 21.00
CA PHE A 68 -15.70 13.24 21.23
C PHE A 68 -15.97 14.57 21.92
N THR A 69 -16.86 15.37 21.34
CA THR A 69 -17.31 16.65 21.91
C THR A 69 -18.82 16.70 21.82
N ASP A 70 -19.52 16.65 22.96
CA ASP A 70 -20.98 16.67 23.16
C ASP A 70 -21.82 15.89 22.12
N ASP A 71 -21.94 16.38 20.88
CA ASP A 71 -22.70 15.76 19.77
C ASP A 71 -21.85 15.46 18.51
N GLN A 72 -20.53 15.40 18.63
CA GLN A 72 -19.62 15.22 17.48
C GLN A 72 -18.49 14.23 17.78
N CYS A 73 -18.22 13.35 16.82
CA CYS A 73 -17.02 12.53 16.76
C CYS A 73 -16.16 13.01 15.61
N VAL A 74 -14.89 13.31 15.90
CA VAL A 74 -13.90 13.68 14.89
C VAL A 74 -12.78 12.67 14.93
N ALA A 75 -12.54 11.97 13.82
CA ALA A 75 -11.43 11.05 13.66
C ALA A 75 -10.31 11.67 12.81
N VAL A 76 -9.08 11.52 13.28
CA VAL A 76 -7.87 11.99 12.61
C VAL A 76 -6.88 10.83 12.50
N LEU A 77 -6.45 10.55 11.28
CA LEU A 77 -5.34 9.63 11.02
C LEU A 77 -4.02 10.36 11.26
N ASN A 78 -3.39 10.10 12.42
CA ASN A 78 -2.11 10.72 12.78
C ASN A 78 -0.95 10.13 11.97
N PHE A 79 -0.96 8.82 11.76
CA PHE A 79 0.15 8.11 11.15
C PHE A 79 -0.34 6.91 10.36
N LEU A 80 0.23 6.74 9.16
CA LEU A 80 0.12 5.52 8.38
C LEU A 80 1.45 5.32 7.66
N LYS A 81 2.07 4.16 7.87
CA LYS A 81 3.33 3.80 7.22
C LYS A 81 3.32 2.34 6.79
N LEU A 82 3.70 2.12 5.54
CA LEU A 82 3.91 0.79 4.98
C LEU A 82 5.42 0.50 4.96
N ARG A 83 5.82 -0.54 5.68
CA ARG A 83 7.18 -1.10 5.63
C ARG A 83 7.15 -2.37 4.80
N ILE A 84 8.07 -2.46 3.86
CA ILE A 84 8.28 -3.63 3.00
C ILE A 84 9.66 -4.19 3.36
N PHE A 85 9.71 -5.36 3.99
CA PHE A 85 10.95 -5.96 4.48
C PHE A 85 11.69 -6.70 3.38
N ASP A 86 10.97 -7.41 2.51
CA ASP A 86 11.60 -8.17 1.43
C ASP A 86 11.91 -7.34 0.17
N GLN A 87 12.67 -7.98 -0.71
CA GLN A 87 12.90 -7.48 -2.06
C GLN A 87 11.59 -7.53 -2.85
N LEU A 88 11.33 -6.47 -3.61
CA LEU A 88 10.24 -6.45 -4.56
C LEU A 88 10.56 -7.45 -5.68
N VAL A 89 9.69 -8.43 -5.85
CA VAL A 89 9.71 -9.33 -7.00
C VAL A 89 8.88 -8.68 -8.10
N VAL A 90 9.48 -8.55 -9.29
CA VAL A 90 8.85 -7.95 -10.47
C VAL A 90 8.65 -9.04 -11.50
N ASN A 91 7.39 -9.35 -11.81
CA ASN A 91 7.03 -10.26 -12.89
C ASN A 91 6.39 -9.45 -14.02
N LEU A 92 6.92 -9.55 -15.23
CA LEU A 92 6.45 -8.81 -16.39
C LEU A 92 5.89 -9.80 -17.41
N SER A 93 4.81 -9.39 -18.06
CA SER A 93 4.28 -10.08 -19.22
C SER A 93 4.30 -9.11 -20.39
N VAL A 94 5.22 -9.33 -21.32
CA VAL A 94 5.41 -8.49 -22.51
C VAL A 94 4.68 -9.13 -23.67
N GLU A 95 3.81 -8.37 -24.35
CA GLU A 95 2.98 -8.92 -25.42
C GLU A 95 3.72 -8.98 -26.76
N GLN A 96 4.60 -8.02 -27.04
CA GLN A 96 5.44 -7.99 -28.24
C GLN A 96 6.75 -7.24 -27.95
N SER A 97 7.90 -7.88 -28.19
CA SER A 97 9.20 -7.24 -28.08
C SER A 97 10.12 -7.62 -29.25
N PRO A 98 10.73 -6.65 -29.96
CA PRO A 98 11.81 -6.93 -30.91
C PRO A 98 13.15 -7.26 -30.22
N ILE A 99 13.19 -7.29 -28.88
CA ILE A 99 14.38 -7.42 -28.05
C ILE A 99 14.23 -8.61 -27.09
N ASN A 100 15.35 -9.25 -26.77
CA ASN A 100 15.42 -10.33 -25.78
C ASN A 100 14.70 -9.96 -24.46
N ASP A 101 13.72 -10.78 -24.08
CA ASP A 101 12.91 -10.64 -22.87
C ASP A 101 13.73 -10.49 -21.59
N GLN A 102 14.93 -11.11 -21.53
CA GLN A 102 15.82 -10.95 -20.38
C GLN A 102 16.32 -9.51 -20.20
N LEU A 103 16.61 -8.80 -21.29
CA LEU A 103 17.07 -7.41 -21.23
C LEU A 103 15.94 -6.49 -20.79
N LEU A 104 14.72 -6.69 -21.32
CA LEU A 104 13.55 -5.93 -20.93
C LEU A 104 13.18 -6.12 -19.47
N ASN A 105 13.15 -7.38 -19.01
CA ASN A 105 12.89 -7.68 -17.62
C ASN A 105 13.86 -6.93 -16.70
N ARG A 106 15.14 -6.87 -17.08
CA ARG A 106 16.17 -6.16 -16.32
C ARG A 106 16.00 -4.64 -16.34
N ILE A 107 15.60 -4.04 -17.48
CA ILE A 107 15.35 -2.60 -17.57
C ILE A 107 14.17 -2.20 -16.69
N PHE A 108 13.06 -2.92 -16.79
CA PHE A 108 11.88 -2.67 -15.96
C PHE A 108 12.17 -2.95 -14.49
N GLU A 109 12.90 -4.01 -14.14
CA GLU A 109 13.32 -4.27 -12.75
C GLU A 109 14.14 -3.10 -12.19
N VAL A 110 15.09 -2.56 -12.95
CA VAL A 110 15.88 -1.37 -12.56
C VAL A 110 14.98 -0.15 -12.41
N GLY A 111 14.06 0.08 -13.34
CA GLY A 111 13.10 1.18 -13.28
C GLY A 111 12.19 1.09 -12.04
N MET A 112 11.61 -0.07 -11.79
CA MET A 112 10.74 -0.32 -10.65
C MET A 112 11.49 -0.22 -9.33
N ARG A 113 12.72 -0.72 -9.24
CA ARG A 113 13.58 -0.53 -8.06
C ARG A 113 13.90 0.94 -7.82
N LYS A 114 14.25 1.69 -8.87
CA LYS A 114 14.54 3.14 -8.78
C LYS A 114 13.31 3.93 -8.31
N HIS A 115 12.12 3.53 -8.74
CA HIS A 115 10.85 4.18 -8.38
C HIS A 115 10.11 3.51 -7.21
N LYS A 116 10.74 2.58 -6.47
CA LYS A 116 10.14 1.87 -5.33
C LYS A 116 9.49 2.83 -4.34
N ASN A 117 10.19 3.87 -3.93
CA ASN A 117 9.68 4.82 -2.93
C ASN A 117 8.46 5.60 -3.43
N LEU A 118 8.43 5.93 -4.72
CA LEU A 118 7.28 6.59 -5.34
C LEU A 118 6.07 5.67 -5.37
N LEU A 119 6.26 4.39 -5.72
CA LEU A 119 5.20 3.38 -5.74
C LEU A 119 4.65 3.14 -4.33
N ILE A 120 5.53 2.97 -3.34
CA ILE A 120 5.12 2.82 -1.93
C ILE A 120 4.33 4.05 -1.47
N SER A 121 4.79 5.27 -1.79
CA SER A 121 4.07 6.49 -1.41
C SER A 121 2.68 6.56 -2.04
N LYS A 122 2.51 6.13 -3.30
CA LYS A 122 1.18 6.05 -3.93
C LYS A 122 0.27 5.04 -3.22
N ILE A 123 0.80 3.88 -2.84
CA ILE A 123 0.05 2.86 -2.08
C ILE A 123 -0.33 3.42 -0.71
N GLU A 124 0.60 4.03 0.03
CA GLU A 124 0.35 4.66 1.32
C GLU A 124 -0.74 5.73 1.23
N ASN A 125 -0.73 6.58 0.20
CA ASN A 125 -1.76 7.59 0.01
C ASN A 125 -3.14 6.96 -0.23
N ARG A 126 -3.22 5.90 -1.05
CA ARG A 126 -4.49 5.21 -1.26
C ARG A 126 -5.00 4.52 0.00
N LEU A 127 -4.11 3.94 0.80
CA LEU A 127 -4.46 3.36 2.10
C LEU A 127 -4.95 4.44 3.08
N LYS A 128 -4.35 5.63 3.10
CA LYS A 128 -4.82 6.75 3.92
C LYS A 128 -6.24 7.16 3.56
N GLU A 129 -6.56 7.25 2.26
CA GLU A 129 -7.93 7.57 1.81
C GLU A 129 -8.94 6.54 2.33
N VAL A 130 -8.62 5.24 2.20
CA VAL A 130 -9.49 4.15 2.66
C VAL A 130 -9.65 4.19 4.19
N VAL A 131 -8.56 4.31 4.94
CA VAL A 131 -8.59 4.34 6.40
C VAL A 131 -9.34 5.58 6.92
N ASN A 132 -9.14 6.74 6.30
CA ASN A 132 -9.90 7.95 6.65
C ASN A 132 -11.40 7.76 6.41
N GLY A 133 -11.80 7.09 5.32
CA GLY A 133 -13.19 6.71 5.08
C GLY A 133 -13.75 5.83 6.20
N SER A 134 -13.03 4.75 6.55
CA SER A 134 -13.46 3.86 7.64
C SER A 134 -13.52 4.54 9.00
N LEU A 135 -12.59 5.45 9.30
CA LEU A 135 -12.59 6.23 10.53
C LEU A 135 -13.81 7.17 10.61
N LYS A 136 -14.21 7.75 9.48
CA LYS A 136 -15.43 8.55 9.40
C LYS A 136 -16.66 7.68 9.65
N ASP A 137 -16.76 6.53 9.00
CA ASP A 137 -17.89 5.60 9.18
C ASP A 137 -18.00 5.13 10.65
N ILE A 138 -16.87 4.94 11.35
CA ILE A 138 -16.86 4.63 12.78
C ILE A 138 -17.39 5.81 13.60
N CYS A 139 -16.96 7.04 13.32
CA CYS A 139 -17.49 8.20 14.01
C CYS A 139 -19.00 8.40 13.79
N ASP A 140 -19.47 8.19 12.56
CA ASP A 140 -20.89 8.28 12.20
C ASP A 140 -21.74 7.19 12.89
N PHE A 141 -21.12 6.10 13.36
CA PHE A 141 -21.78 5.05 14.14
C PHE A 141 -21.80 5.35 15.65
N LEU A 142 -20.82 6.09 16.16
CA LEU A 142 -20.65 6.36 17.59
C LEU A 142 -21.45 7.57 18.10
N VAL A 143 -21.97 8.40 17.18
CA VAL A 143 -22.85 9.56 17.44
C VAL A 143 -24.23 9.26 16.90
#